data_AF-A0A2N3DU90-F1
#
_entry.id   AF-A0A2N3DU90-F1
#
_cell.length_a   1.000
_cell.length_b   1.000
_cell.length_c   1.000
_cell.angle_alpha   90.00
_cell.angle_beta   90.00
_cell.angle_gamma   90.00
#
_symmetry.space_group_name_H-M   'P 1'
#
loop_
_entity.id
_entity.type
_entity.pdbx_description
1 polymer ?
#
loop_
_entity_poly.entity_id
_entity_poly.type
_entity_poly.pdbx_seq_one_letter_code
_entity_poly.pdbx_strand_id
1 'polypeptide(L)'
;MTGDIWFLIAMSLSFAAYGTYLLGLRRQIVQPNRASWLIWSASAAAEAMTYYAVNPGTPQSWVFILSAGFCVIVTLALWRRSSWAQPTNIESFCMATCLVALIVWVVFRETFWAHMLVIAAVPVSFWPTWASVWKDRSRERSPAWGLWTLGDLATLLVAVRAGGTGVDELLYIFVELACHASIWLMIGLTTLNPLRSLGWKHGGFLVLDRYRHTRNLLAVGENHLGKAVYATCRFAEGAELMRFTGRRFHVDDIPSLMRGSDDRFVQVTPDHYMGPSGQLDDLVNHSCDPNAGLRFTEDGVILVAIRDIASGDEVTWDYSTTLAQSNWHMICQCRSESCRRVIGNFETLDPERREYFRARNLVAPYLRRRDEMSPARRVGIVG
;
A
#
# COMPACT_ATOMS: atom_id res chain seq x y z
N MET A 1 -29.66 24.69 16.00
CA MET A 1 -28.96 23.85 15.02
C MET A 1 -28.82 22.37 15.44
N THR A 2 -28.93 22.01 16.72
CA THR A 2 -28.80 20.62 17.23
C THR A 2 -29.97 19.67 16.90
N GLY A 3 -31.00 20.14 16.19
CA GLY A 3 -32.19 19.36 15.83
C GLY A 3 -32.32 19.02 14.34
N ASP A 4 -31.35 19.41 13.50
CA ASP A 4 -31.37 19.02 12.08
C ASP A 4 -30.88 17.58 11.92
N ILE A 5 -31.76 16.73 11.38
CA ILE A 5 -31.45 15.32 11.12
C ILE A 5 -30.20 15.18 10.23
N TRP A 6 -29.96 16.12 9.31
CA TRP A 6 -28.79 16.10 8.43
C TRP A 6 -27.49 16.38 9.19
N PHE A 7 -27.53 17.23 10.21
CA PHE A 7 -26.37 17.47 11.07
C PHE A 7 -26.01 16.21 11.87
N LEU A 8 -27.01 15.50 12.41
CA LEU A 8 -26.80 14.23 13.11
C LEU A 8 -26.27 13.15 12.17
N ILE A 9 -26.78 13.08 10.94
CA ILE A 9 -26.30 12.16 9.89
C ILE A 9 -24.84 12.46 9.55
N ALA A 10 -24.49 13.72 9.27
CA ALA A 10 -23.13 14.14 8.93
C ALA A 10 -22.13 13.72 10.02
N MET A 11 -22.45 14.03 11.27
CA MET A 11 -21.61 13.71 12.42
C MET A 11 -21.48 12.19 12.63
N SER A 12 -22.58 11.45 12.52
CA SER A 12 -22.58 9.99 12.71
C SER A 12 -21.76 9.28 11.63
N LEU A 13 -21.91 9.69 10.36
CA LEU A 13 -21.16 9.12 9.24
C LEU A 13 -19.67 9.42 9.34
N SER A 14 -19.30 10.66 9.68
CA SER A 14 -17.89 11.06 9.83
C SER A 14 -17.19 10.25 10.94
N PHE A 15 -17.80 10.11 12.12
CA PHE A 15 -17.20 9.30 13.19
C PHE A 15 -17.23 7.80 12.89
N ALA A 16 -18.27 7.28 12.25
CA ALA A 16 -18.30 5.90 11.78
C ALA A 16 -17.20 5.62 10.75
N ALA A 17 -16.85 6.59 9.90
CA ALA A 17 -15.75 6.49 8.95
C ALA A 17 -14.41 6.30 9.66
N TYR A 18 -14.09 7.10 10.67
CA TYR A 18 -12.87 6.90 11.48
C TYR A 18 -12.83 5.53 12.17
N GLY A 19 -13.95 5.11 12.77
CA GLY A 19 -14.05 3.80 13.44
C GLY A 19 -13.85 2.63 12.46
N THR A 20 -14.46 2.71 11.28
CA THR A 20 -14.31 1.68 10.24
C THR A 20 -12.91 1.67 9.63
N TYR A 21 -12.28 2.84 9.44
CA TYR A 21 -10.90 2.93 8.97
C TYR A 21 -9.92 2.31 9.97
N LEU A 22 -10.05 2.63 11.26
CA LEU A 22 -9.25 2.04 12.33
C LEU A 22 -9.46 0.52 12.44
N LEU A 23 -10.69 0.03 12.25
CA LEU A 23 -10.97 -1.41 12.19
C LEU A 23 -10.29 -2.06 10.98
N GLY A 24 -10.34 -1.42 9.81
CA GLY A 24 -9.64 -1.83 8.61
C GLY A 24 -8.13 -1.91 8.83
N LEU A 25 -7.55 -0.90 9.49
CA LEU A 25 -6.14 -0.87 9.84
C LEU A 25 -5.77 -1.99 10.82
N ARG A 26 -6.58 -2.20 11.86
CA ARG A 26 -6.37 -3.29 12.85
C ARG A 26 -6.42 -4.66 12.19
N ARG A 27 -7.34 -4.86 11.24
CA ARG A 27 -7.52 -6.09 10.46
C ARG A 27 -6.59 -6.20 9.24
N GLN A 28 -5.70 -5.24 9.03
CA GLN A 28 -4.76 -5.19 7.90
C GLN A 28 -5.46 -5.24 6.52
N ILE A 29 -6.66 -4.67 6.43
CA ILE A 29 -7.44 -4.55 5.19
C ILE A 29 -6.95 -3.35 4.36
N VAL A 30 -6.45 -2.30 5.04
CA VAL A 30 -5.87 -1.11 4.41
C VAL A 30 -4.39 -0.95 4.77
N GLN A 31 -3.63 -0.36 3.87
CA GLN A 31 -2.22 0.01 4.03
C GLN A 31 -2.03 1.49 3.66
N PRO A 32 -2.39 2.39 4.58
CA PRO A 32 -2.41 3.82 4.30
C PRO A 32 -1.04 4.40 3.98
N ASN A 33 -1.04 5.48 3.20
CA ASN A 33 0.15 6.32 3.08
C ASN A 33 0.43 7.05 4.41
N ARG A 34 1.66 6.94 4.93
CA ARG A 34 2.04 7.52 6.24
C ARG A 34 2.09 9.04 6.20
N ALA A 35 2.62 9.60 5.13
CA ALA A 35 2.73 11.04 4.96
C ALA A 35 1.34 11.67 4.89
N SER A 36 0.37 11.03 4.21
CA SER A 36 -1.02 11.50 4.19
C SER A 36 -1.60 11.66 5.60
N TRP A 37 -1.49 10.63 6.45
CA TRP A 37 -2.04 10.67 7.80
C TRP A 37 -1.31 11.65 8.73
N LEU A 38 0.01 11.80 8.54
CA LEU A 38 0.78 12.83 9.26
C LEU A 38 0.31 14.24 8.86
N ILE A 39 0.17 14.50 7.55
CA ILE A 39 -0.32 15.77 7.02
C ILE A 39 -1.74 16.02 7.56
N TRP A 40 -2.66 15.05 7.45
CA TRP A 40 -4.03 15.20 7.95
C TRP A 40 -4.10 15.41 9.46
N SER A 41 -3.21 14.79 10.24
CA SER A 41 -3.16 15.04 11.68
C SER A 41 -2.76 16.47 11.98
N ALA A 42 -1.77 17.01 11.27
CA ALA A 42 -1.35 18.41 11.43
C ALA A 42 -2.43 19.39 10.91
N SER A 43 -2.99 19.13 9.73
CA SER A 43 -4.04 19.96 9.12
C SER A 43 -5.31 19.99 9.96
N ALA A 44 -5.83 18.83 10.38
CA ALA A 44 -7.04 18.75 11.20
C ALA A 44 -6.83 19.37 12.58
N ALA A 45 -5.65 19.23 13.19
CA ALA A 45 -5.33 19.89 14.45
C ALA A 45 -5.32 21.42 14.28
N ALA A 46 -4.71 21.92 13.21
CA ALA A 46 -4.71 23.34 12.91
C ALA A 46 -6.11 23.88 12.69
N GLU A 47 -6.93 23.18 11.91
CA GLU A 47 -8.33 23.53 11.66
C GLU A 47 -9.16 23.53 12.95
N ALA A 48 -9.01 22.53 13.81
CA ALA A 48 -9.70 22.48 15.10
C ALA A 48 -9.31 23.67 15.99
N MET A 49 -8.03 24.03 16.03
CA MET A 49 -7.55 25.17 16.80
C MET A 49 -8.05 26.51 16.23
N THR A 50 -8.02 26.67 14.91
CA THR A 50 -8.46 27.92 14.25
C THR A 50 -9.96 28.11 14.43
N TYR A 51 -10.75 27.07 14.23
CA TYR A 51 -12.20 27.13 14.37
C TYR A 51 -12.61 27.41 15.82
N TYR A 52 -11.99 26.72 16.79
CA TYR A 52 -12.26 26.95 18.22
C TYR A 52 -11.91 28.38 18.66
N ALA A 53 -10.81 28.95 18.14
CA ALA A 53 -10.39 30.31 18.47
C ALA A 53 -11.39 31.37 17.99
N VAL A 54 -12.05 31.13 16.85
CA VAL A 54 -13.04 32.06 16.28
C VAL A 54 -14.46 31.79 16.82
N ASN A 55 -14.80 30.54 17.10
CA ASN A 55 -16.15 30.11 17.49
C ASN A 55 -16.18 29.34 18.83
N PRO A 56 -15.69 29.92 19.93
CA PRO A 56 -15.56 29.21 21.20
C PRO A 56 -16.93 28.75 21.73
N GLY A 57 -17.00 27.51 22.23
CA GLY A 57 -18.20 26.96 22.86
C GLY A 57 -19.28 26.47 21.91
N THR A 58 -19.06 26.53 20.59
CA THR A 58 -19.97 25.94 19.60
C THR A 58 -19.86 24.41 19.57
N PRO A 59 -20.97 23.67 19.42
CA PRO A 59 -20.94 22.21 19.27
C PRO A 59 -20.07 21.73 18.10
N GLN A 60 -19.99 22.52 17.02
CA GLN A 60 -19.16 22.25 15.84
C GLN A 60 -17.66 22.20 16.18
N SER A 61 -17.19 23.04 17.11
CA SER A 61 -15.78 23.01 17.55
C SER A 61 -15.38 21.63 18.10
N TRP A 62 -16.28 20.95 18.81
CA TRP A 62 -16.02 19.60 19.30
C TRP A 62 -15.89 18.57 18.18
N VAL A 63 -16.59 18.75 17.06
CA VAL A 63 -16.47 17.87 15.90
C VAL A 63 -15.07 17.94 15.32
N PHE A 64 -14.55 19.16 15.10
CA PHE A 64 -13.18 19.34 14.60
C PHE A 64 -12.12 18.79 15.56
N ILE A 65 -12.27 19.06 16.87
CA ILE A 65 -11.34 18.55 17.89
C ILE A 65 -11.31 17.02 17.91
N LEU A 66 -12.48 16.37 17.84
CA LEU A 66 -12.56 14.91 17.83
C LEU A 66 -12.00 14.32 16.53
N SER A 67 -12.28 14.91 15.37
CA SER A 67 -11.70 14.50 14.08
C SER A 67 -10.17 14.59 14.10
N ALA A 68 -9.61 15.70 14.59
CA ALA A 68 -8.17 15.85 14.77
C ALA A 68 -7.58 14.76 15.69
N GLY A 69 -8.27 14.46 16.80
CA GLY A 69 -7.90 13.36 17.69
C GLY A 69 -7.88 12.00 16.97
N PHE A 70 -8.88 11.70 16.14
CA PHE A 70 -8.91 10.46 15.35
C PHE A 70 -7.77 10.40 14.32
N CYS A 71 -7.46 11.49 13.61
CA CYS A 71 -6.31 11.54 12.71
C CYS A 71 -5.01 11.22 13.44
N VAL A 72 -4.79 11.80 14.62
CA VAL A 72 -3.62 11.48 15.47
C VAL A 72 -3.61 10.01 15.88
N ILE A 73 -4.74 9.45 16.27
CA ILE A 73 -4.84 8.02 16.65
C ILE A 73 -4.47 7.12 15.47
N VAL A 74 -4.97 7.40 14.26
CA VAL A 74 -4.63 6.62 13.06
C VAL A 74 -3.14 6.72 12.76
N THR A 75 -2.56 7.94 12.81
CA THR A 75 -1.12 8.17 12.62
C THR A 75 -0.28 7.38 13.62
N LEU A 76 -0.63 7.41 14.91
CA LEU A 76 0.07 6.64 15.94
C LEU A 76 -0.07 5.13 15.73
N ALA A 77 -1.26 4.66 15.34
CA ALA A 77 -1.50 3.25 15.03
C ALA A 77 -0.66 2.75 13.84
N LEU A 78 -0.44 3.61 12.83
CA LEU A 78 0.44 3.33 11.70
C LEU A 78 1.92 3.26 12.10
N TRP A 79 2.39 4.24 12.88
CA TRP A 79 3.80 4.35 13.27
C TRP A 79 4.27 3.20 14.16
N ARG A 80 3.40 2.66 15.03
CA ARG A 80 3.73 1.52 15.90
C ARG A 80 3.98 0.20 15.16
N ARG A 81 3.54 0.07 13.91
CA ARG A 81 3.55 -1.21 13.16
C ARG A 81 4.54 -1.26 12.01
N SER A 82 5.27 -0.18 11.76
CA SER A 82 5.96 0.04 10.49
C SER A 82 7.44 0.34 10.68
N SER A 83 8.32 -0.31 9.90
CA SER A 83 9.72 0.10 9.81
C SER A 83 9.83 1.46 9.14
N TRP A 84 10.63 2.35 9.71
CA TRP A 84 10.81 3.72 9.25
C TRP A 84 11.31 3.78 7.79
N ALA A 85 10.77 4.70 7.01
CA ALA A 85 11.17 4.96 5.62
C ALA A 85 11.11 6.47 5.37
N GLN A 86 12.07 6.98 4.59
CA GLN A 86 12.13 8.39 4.23
C GLN A 86 10.93 8.78 3.35
N PRO A 87 10.36 9.99 3.52
CA PRO A 87 9.31 10.50 2.63
C PRO A 87 9.83 10.63 1.19
N THR A 88 8.98 10.34 0.22
CA THR A 88 9.25 10.60 -1.20
C THR A 88 9.31 12.11 -1.48
N ASN A 89 9.83 12.49 -2.65
CA ASN A 89 9.86 13.90 -3.09
C ASN A 89 8.45 14.52 -3.11
N ILE A 90 7.45 13.76 -3.55
CA ILE A 90 6.04 14.20 -3.59
C ILE A 90 5.50 14.41 -2.18
N GLU A 91 5.74 13.47 -1.27
CA GLU A 91 5.32 13.58 0.13
C GLU A 91 5.99 14.75 0.83
N SER A 92 7.30 14.93 0.62
CA SER A 92 8.08 16.04 1.17
C SER A 92 7.55 17.40 0.67
N PHE A 93 7.23 17.50 -0.62
CA PHE A 93 6.63 18.71 -1.19
C PHE A 93 5.25 19.03 -0.59
N CYS A 94 4.38 18.02 -0.44
CA CYS A 94 3.07 18.20 0.20
C CYS A 94 3.21 18.64 1.65
N MET A 95 4.09 17.97 2.42
CA MET A 95 4.38 18.31 3.81
C MET A 95 4.91 19.74 3.95
N ALA A 96 5.86 20.15 3.10
CA ALA A 96 6.39 21.50 3.10
C ALA A 96 5.33 22.54 2.76
N THR A 97 4.48 22.26 1.77
CA THR A 97 3.40 23.17 1.35
C THR A 97 2.38 23.38 2.47
N CYS A 98 1.94 22.30 3.13
CA CYS A 98 1.04 22.40 4.29
C CYS A 98 1.70 23.14 5.45
N LEU A 99 2.99 22.91 5.72
CA LEU A 99 3.72 23.62 6.77
C LEU A 99 3.82 25.13 6.48
N VAL A 100 4.12 25.51 5.24
CA VAL A 100 4.16 26.92 4.83
C VAL A 100 2.79 27.57 5.00
N ALA A 101 1.70 26.90 4.60
CA ALA A 101 0.35 27.42 4.81
C ALA A 101 0.04 27.68 6.30
N LEU A 102 0.45 26.77 7.19
CA LEU A 102 0.32 26.95 8.64
C LEU A 102 1.15 28.13 9.18
N ILE A 103 2.39 28.29 8.71
CA ILE A 103 3.26 29.40 9.13
C ILE A 103 2.67 30.74 8.68
N VAL A 104 2.26 30.83 7.41
CA VAL A 104 1.64 32.04 6.85
C VAL A 104 0.41 32.40 7.68
N TRP A 105 -0.44 31.44 8.03
CA TRP A 105 -1.57 31.69 8.91
C TRP A 105 -1.17 32.30 10.26
N VAL A 106 -0.21 31.69 10.96
CA VAL A 106 0.24 32.15 12.29
C VAL A 106 0.78 33.59 12.23
N VAL A 107 1.48 33.94 11.15
CA VAL A 107 2.10 35.26 10.98
C VAL A 107 1.07 36.34 10.65
N PHE A 108 0.19 36.09 9.69
CA PHE A 108 -0.69 37.16 9.18
C PHE A 108 -1.97 37.34 9.99
N ARG A 109 -2.45 36.32 10.71
CA ARG A 109 -3.66 36.35 11.57
C ARG A 109 -4.96 36.82 10.88
N GLU A 110 -4.94 37.02 9.56
CA GLU A 110 -6.09 37.41 8.75
C GLU A 110 -6.99 36.20 8.47
N THR A 111 -8.25 36.26 8.90
CA THR A 111 -9.19 35.12 8.89
C THR A 111 -9.58 34.68 7.48
N PHE A 112 -9.70 35.61 6.54
CA PHE A 112 -10.09 35.29 5.16
C PHE A 112 -8.99 34.51 4.41
N TRP A 113 -7.76 35.05 4.40
CA TRP A 113 -6.62 34.39 3.73
C TRP A 113 -6.23 33.09 4.41
N ALA A 114 -6.41 33.00 5.74
CA ALA A 114 -6.30 31.74 6.48
C ALA A 114 -7.21 30.66 5.89
N HIS A 115 -8.49 31.00 5.72
CA HIS A 115 -9.49 30.07 5.23
C HIS A 115 -9.21 29.67 3.77
N MET A 116 -8.83 30.62 2.91
CA MET A 116 -8.45 30.32 1.52
C MET A 116 -7.22 29.41 1.40
N LEU A 117 -6.22 29.59 2.28
CA LEU A 117 -5.05 28.71 2.32
C LEU A 117 -5.42 27.28 2.74
N VAL A 118 -6.35 27.13 3.68
CA VAL A 118 -6.86 25.81 4.09
C VAL A 118 -7.56 25.12 2.93
N ILE A 119 -8.45 25.83 2.19
CA ILE A 119 -9.11 25.30 0.99
C ILE A 119 -8.08 24.81 -0.04
N ALA A 120 -7.01 25.57 -0.28
CA ALA A 120 -5.95 25.17 -1.20
C ALA A 120 -5.10 24.00 -0.67
N ALA A 121 -4.91 23.89 0.64
CA ALA A 121 -4.11 22.85 1.26
C ALA A 121 -4.82 21.48 1.30
N VAL A 122 -6.17 21.45 1.31
CA VAL A 122 -6.94 20.20 1.35
C VAL A 122 -6.57 19.27 0.18
N PRO A 123 -6.69 19.66 -1.11
CA PRO A 123 -6.30 18.78 -2.22
C PRO A 123 -4.82 18.36 -2.18
N VAL A 124 -3.93 19.26 -1.77
CA VAL A 124 -2.50 18.95 -1.62
C VAL A 124 -2.28 17.85 -0.58
N SER A 125 -3.04 17.86 0.52
CA SER A 125 -2.97 16.82 1.55
C SER A 125 -3.49 15.46 1.09
N PHE A 126 -4.41 15.43 0.12
CA PHE A 126 -4.93 14.20 -0.48
C PHE A 126 -4.03 13.61 -1.55
N TRP A 127 -3.10 14.40 -2.09
CA TRP A 127 -2.25 14.00 -3.20
C TRP A 127 -1.45 12.70 -2.97
N PRO A 128 -0.81 12.47 -1.81
CA PRO A 128 -0.11 11.21 -1.57
C PRO A 128 -1.06 10.01 -1.50
N THR A 129 -2.30 10.22 -1.06
CA THR A 129 -3.36 9.20 -1.05
C THR A 129 -3.82 8.89 -2.47
N TRP A 130 -4.07 9.90 -3.32
CA TRP A 130 -4.35 9.69 -4.74
C TRP A 130 -3.24 8.90 -5.44
N ALA A 131 -1.98 9.31 -5.22
CA ALA A 131 -0.82 8.62 -5.78
C ALA A 131 -0.71 7.17 -5.28
N SER A 132 -1.07 6.91 -4.03
CA SER A 132 -1.12 5.56 -3.44
C SER A 132 -2.19 4.69 -4.11
N VAL A 133 -3.42 5.20 -4.22
CA VAL A 133 -4.55 4.48 -4.82
C VAL A 133 -4.36 4.24 -6.31
N TRP A 134 -3.75 5.20 -7.02
CA TRP A 134 -3.42 5.04 -8.45
C TRP A 134 -2.47 3.88 -8.70
N LYS A 135 -1.49 3.69 -7.80
CA LYS A 135 -0.54 2.57 -7.86
C LYS A 135 -1.21 1.25 -7.47
N ASP A 136 -1.99 1.26 -6.39
CA ASP A 136 -2.67 0.08 -5.88
C ASP A 136 -3.92 0.47 -5.10
N ARG A 137 -5.08 0.23 -5.72
CA ARG A 137 -6.40 0.55 -5.15
C ARG A 137 -6.68 -0.20 -3.86
N SER A 138 -6.05 -1.35 -3.63
CA SER A 138 -6.29 -2.17 -2.43
C SER A 138 -5.78 -1.50 -1.15
N ARG A 139 -4.80 -0.60 -1.26
CA ARG A 139 -4.18 0.11 -0.13
C ARG A 139 -5.16 0.95 0.66
N GLU A 140 -6.16 1.52 0.00
CA GLU A 140 -7.17 2.39 0.62
C GLU A 140 -8.59 1.81 0.54
N ARG A 141 -8.75 0.52 0.25
CA ARG A 141 -10.06 -0.11 0.03
C ARG A 141 -10.86 -0.26 1.34
N SER A 142 -11.47 0.83 1.77
CA SER A 142 -12.23 0.95 3.03
C SER A 142 -13.62 1.55 2.79
N PRO A 143 -14.67 1.12 3.53
CA PRO A 143 -15.97 1.77 3.50
C PRO A 143 -15.91 3.20 4.04
N ALA A 144 -14.88 3.55 4.82
CA ALA A 144 -14.70 4.86 5.42
C ALA A 144 -14.74 5.99 4.38
N TRP A 145 -14.14 5.80 3.20
CA TRP A 145 -14.16 6.79 2.12
C TRP A 145 -15.57 7.14 1.64
N GLY A 146 -16.43 6.12 1.56
CA GLY A 146 -17.84 6.31 1.25
C GLY A 146 -18.61 6.98 2.39
N LEU A 147 -18.30 6.62 3.64
CA LEU A 147 -18.92 7.23 4.82
C LEU A 147 -18.54 8.72 4.96
N TRP A 148 -17.27 9.09 4.78
CA TRP A 148 -16.85 10.50 4.74
C TRP A 148 -17.54 11.25 3.60
N THR A 149 -17.56 10.69 2.39
CA THR A 149 -18.25 11.32 1.24
C THR A 149 -19.73 11.62 1.54
N LEU A 150 -20.46 10.65 2.11
CA LEU A 150 -21.86 10.84 2.45
C LEU A 150 -22.04 11.81 3.64
N GLY A 151 -21.09 11.83 4.57
CA GLY A 151 -21.02 12.78 5.67
C GLY A 151 -20.86 14.22 5.17
N ASP A 152 -19.89 14.46 4.29
CA ASP A 152 -19.62 15.79 3.71
C ASP A 152 -20.80 16.27 2.85
N LEU A 153 -21.46 15.35 2.13
CA LEU A 153 -22.68 15.68 1.39
C LEU A 153 -23.79 16.13 2.34
N ALA A 154 -23.96 15.47 3.49
CA ALA A 154 -24.92 15.89 4.50
C ALA A 154 -24.54 17.25 5.12
N THR A 155 -23.26 17.51 5.36
CA THR A 155 -22.76 18.82 5.81
C THR A 155 -23.10 19.92 4.78
N LEU A 156 -22.87 19.65 3.50
CA LEU A 156 -23.21 20.59 2.42
C LEU A 156 -24.71 20.89 2.38
N LEU A 157 -25.56 19.87 2.56
CA LEU A 157 -27.01 20.06 2.62
C LEU A 157 -27.44 20.94 3.81
N VAL A 158 -26.84 20.75 4.99
CA VAL A 158 -27.10 21.62 6.16
C VAL A 158 -26.70 23.05 5.84
N ALA A 159 -25.50 23.26 5.30
CA ALA A 159 -24.96 24.57 4.98
C ALA A 159 -25.81 25.33 3.95
N VAL A 160 -26.25 24.66 2.88
CA VAL A 160 -27.11 25.27 1.84
C VAL A 160 -28.51 25.59 2.38
N ARG A 161 -29.09 24.70 3.21
CA ARG A 161 -30.43 24.90 3.77
C ARG A 161 -30.49 26.00 4.83
N ALA A 162 -29.40 26.23 5.55
CA ALA A 162 -29.31 27.32 6.52
C ALA A 162 -29.42 28.71 5.85
N GLY A 163 -29.09 28.83 4.56
CA GLY A 163 -29.35 30.02 3.74
C GLY A 163 -28.49 31.25 4.07
N GLY A 164 -27.55 31.15 5.02
CA GLY A 164 -26.67 32.24 5.47
C GLY A 164 -25.18 31.88 5.50
N THR A 165 -24.80 30.74 4.92
CA THR A 165 -23.41 30.26 4.89
C THR A 165 -22.58 31.05 3.87
N GLY A 166 -21.37 31.46 4.27
CA GLY A 166 -20.44 32.16 3.38
C GLY A 166 -20.03 31.33 2.17
N VAL A 167 -19.70 32.00 1.05
CA VAL A 167 -19.25 31.34 -0.19
C VAL A 167 -17.94 30.58 0.04
N ASP A 168 -17.08 31.12 0.89
CA ASP A 168 -15.82 30.54 1.33
C ASP A 168 -16.02 29.23 2.12
N GLU A 169 -16.96 29.21 3.06
CA GLU A 169 -17.30 28.01 3.83
C GLU A 169 -17.98 26.93 2.96
N LEU A 170 -18.85 27.33 2.02
CA LEU A 170 -19.43 26.40 1.03
C LEU A 170 -18.36 25.81 0.11
N LEU A 171 -17.39 26.61 -0.31
CA LEU A 171 -16.29 26.16 -1.15
C LEU A 171 -15.41 25.14 -0.40
N TYR A 172 -15.13 25.38 0.88
CA TYR A 172 -14.41 24.44 1.72
C TYR A 172 -15.11 23.07 1.79
N ILE A 173 -16.39 23.05 2.17
CA ILE A 173 -17.18 21.81 2.27
C ILE A 173 -17.21 21.07 0.92
N PHE A 174 -17.35 21.80 -0.18
CA PHE A 174 -17.35 21.21 -1.52
C PHE A 174 -16.00 20.56 -1.86
N VAL A 175 -14.88 21.21 -1.53
CA VAL A 175 -13.54 20.69 -1.79
C VAL A 175 -13.28 19.42 -0.97
N GLU A 176 -13.67 19.37 0.29
CA GLU A 176 -13.60 18.15 1.11
C GLU A 176 -14.42 17.01 0.50
N LEU A 177 -15.68 17.29 0.16
CA LEU A 177 -16.59 16.34 -0.48
C LEU A 177 -15.97 15.78 -1.77
N ALA A 178 -15.44 16.65 -2.63
CA ALA A 178 -14.82 16.25 -3.89
C ALA A 178 -13.59 15.36 -3.65
N CYS A 179 -12.75 15.70 -2.66
CA CYS A 179 -11.57 14.92 -2.31
C CYS A 179 -11.94 13.52 -1.80
N HIS A 180 -12.86 13.39 -0.84
CA HIS A 180 -13.32 12.09 -0.35
C HIS A 180 -14.02 11.27 -1.44
N ALA A 181 -14.92 11.90 -2.21
CA ALA A 181 -15.66 11.25 -3.29
C ALA A 181 -14.71 10.69 -4.37
N SER A 182 -13.67 11.45 -4.72
CA SER A 182 -12.70 11.02 -5.73
C SER A 182 -11.94 9.76 -5.31
N ILE A 183 -11.48 9.67 -4.05
CA ILE A 183 -10.83 8.46 -3.53
C ILE A 183 -11.81 7.30 -3.53
N TRP A 184 -13.05 7.53 -3.07
CA TRP A 184 -14.08 6.50 -3.03
C TRP A 184 -14.40 5.95 -4.43
N LEU A 185 -14.49 6.81 -5.44
CA LEU A 185 -14.66 6.44 -6.85
C LEU A 185 -13.46 5.61 -7.35
N MET A 186 -12.24 6.02 -7.01
CA MET A 186 -11.02 5.32 -7.44
C MET A 186 -10.89 3.91 -6.85
N ILE A 187 -11.26 3.71 -5.58
CA ILE A 187 -11.22 2.38 -4.93
C ILE A 187 -12.44 1.51 -5.27
N GLY A 188 -13.54 2.13 -5.73
CA GLY A 188 -14.77 1.49 -6.18
C GLY A 188 -15.95 1.70 -5.24
N LEU A 189 -17.10 2.11 -5.80
CA LEU A 189 -18.32 2.47 -5.06
C LEU A 189 -18.91 1.32 -4.21
N THR A 190 -18.65 0.07 -4.60
CA THR A 190 -19.17 -1.11 -3.89
C THR A 190 -18.54 -1.35 -2.53
N THR A 191 -17.48 -0.60 -2.18
CA THR A 191 -16.79 -0.65 -0.88
C THR A 191 -17.67 -0.21 0.30
N LEU A 192 -18.73 0.56 0.05
CA LEU A 192 -19.64 1.07 1.08
C LEU A 192 -20.44 -0.06 1.74
N ASN A 193 -20.58 -1.21 1.08
CA ASN A 193 -21.21 -2.39 1.67
C ASN A 193 -20.27 -3.04 2.71
N PRO A 194 -20.60 -2.99 4.02
CA PRO A 194 -19.74 -3.52 5.08
C PRO A 194 -19.54 -5.04 4.99
N LEU A 195 -20.48 -5.78 4.38
CA LEU A 195 -20.33 -7.23 4.17
C LEU A 195 -19.23 -7.55 3.15
N ARG A 196 -19.07 -6.68 2.14
CA ARG A 196 -18.03 -6.81 1.12
C ARG A 196 -16.69 -6.20 1.55
N SER A 197 -16.71 -5.21 2.44
CA SER A 197 -15.49 -4.48 2.84
C SER A 197 -14.91 -4.86 4.20
N LEU A 198 -15.73 -5.40 5.12
CA LEU A 198 -15.30 -5.86 6.45
C LEU A 198 -15.47 -7.37 6.66
N GLY A 199 -16.23 -8.05 5.79
CA GLY A 199 -16.53 -9.48 5.85
C GLY A 199 -17.60 -9.85 6.88
N TRP A 200 -18.33 -10.96 6.64
CA TRP A 200 -19.32 -11.52 7.59
C TRP A 200 -18.97 -12.96 8.00
N LYS A 201 -19.44 -13.39 9.18
CA LYS A 201 -19.28 -14.76 9.69
C LYS A 201 -20.64 -15.45 9.66
N HIS A 202 -20.77 -16.54 8.89
CA HIS A 202 -21.97 -17.39 8.88
C HIS A 202 -21.56 -18.85 9.09
N GLY A 203 -21.77 -19.37 10.31
CA GLY A 203 -21.36 -20.74 10.68
C GLY A 203 -19.83 -20.96 10.70
N GLY A 204 -19.42 -22.22 10.47
CA GLY A 204 -18.02 -22.68 10.49
C GLY A 204 -17.19 -22.31 9.25
N PHE A 205 -17.79 -21.67 8.25
CA PHE A 205 -17.10 -21.24 7.03
C PHE A 205 -17.07 -19.71 6.93
N LEU A 206 -15.85 -19.17 6.86
CA LEU A 206 -15.60 -17.74 6.65
C LEU A 206 -15.51 -17.47 5.14
N VAL A 207 -16.66 -17.18 4.49
CA VAL A 207 -16.71 -16.69 3.11
C VAL A 207 -16.36 -15.20 3.14
N LEU A 208 -15.08 -14.95 2.92
CA LEU A 208 -14.61 -13.63 2.53
C LEU A 208 -14.59 -13.63 1.01
N ASP A 209 -14.92 -12.50 0.39
CA ASP A 209 -14.17 -12.08 -0.80
C ASP A 209 -12.76 -11.77 -0.28
N ARG A 210 -12.06 -12.83 0.12
CA ARG A 210 -10.78 -12.79 0.78
C ARG A 210 -9.83 -12.46 -0.35
N TYR A 211 -9.58 -11.18 -0.57
CA TYR A 211 -8.22 -10.84 -0.96
C TYR A 211 -7.36 -11.16 0.26
N ARG A 212 -7.02 -12.45 0.39
CA ARG A 212 -6.15 -13.02 1.41
C ARG A 212 -4.77 -12.55 0.98
N HIS A 213 -4.46 -11.29 1.31
CA HIS A 213 -3.17 -10.70 0.99
C HIS A 213 -2.11 -11.69 1.46
N THR A 214 -1.08 -11.93 0.63
CA THR A 214 -0.07 -12.94 0.93
C THR A 214 0.52 -12.80 2.34
N ARG A 215 0.55 -11.58 2.91
CA ARG A 215 0.97 -11.31 4.30
C ARG A 215 0.21 -12.08 5.39
N ASN A 216 -1.00 -12.58 5.12
CA ASN A 216 -1.75 -13.41 6.07
C ASN A 216 -1.50 -14.92 5.87
N LEU A 217 -0.95 -15.28 4.71
CA LEU A 217 -0.52 -16.64 4.38
C LEU A 217 0.99 -16.84 4.53
N LEU A 218 1.72 -15.75 4.71
CA LEU A 218 3.16 -15.71 4.89
C LEU A 218 3.50 -14.76 6.05
N ALA A 219 4.33 -15.20 6.98
CA ALA A 219 4.82 -14.41 8.11
C ALA A 219 6.30 -14.06 7.93
N VAL A 220 6.74 -12.98 8.56
CA VAL A 220 8.17 -12.66 8.65
C VAL A 220 8.70 -13.24 9.97
N GLY A 221 9.79 -13.98 9.88
CA GLY A 221 10.56 -14.46 11.03
C GLY A 221 12.04 -14.14 10.86
N GLU A 222 12.87 -14.73 11.70
CA GLU A 222 14.33 -14.61 11.62
C GLU A 222 14.98 -16.00 11.65
N ASN A 223 16.05 -16.17 10.88
CA ASN A 223 16.93 -17.33 10.90
C ASN A 223 18.40 -16.87 10.86
N HIS A 224 19.34 -17.80 10.59
CA HIS A 224 20.76 -17.48 10.49
C HIS A 224 21.14 -16.59 9.30
N LEU A 225 20.24 -16.34 8.35
CA LEU A 225 20.39 -15.41 7.23
C LEU A 225 19.81 -14.01 7.54
N GLY A 226 19.19 -13.83 8.70
CA GLY A 226 18.47 -12.61 9.07
C GLY A 226 16.97 -12.78 8.89
N LYS A 227 16.29 -11.77 8.32
CA LYS A 227 14.85 -11.84 8.09
C LYS A 227 14.52 -12.87 7.02
N ALA A 228 13.44 -13.61 7.24
CA ALA A 228 12.98 -14.66 6.34
C ALA A 228 11.45 -14.67 6.25
N VAL A 229 10.93 -15.22 5.16
CA VAL A 229 9.50 -15.34 4.91
C VAL A 229 9.07 -16.80 5.10
N TYR A 230 8.06 -17.03 5.94
CA TYR A 230 7.56 -18.36 6.29
C TYR A 230 6.11 -18.53 5.88
N ALA A 231 5.75 -19.71 5.39
CA ALA A 231 4.36 -20.05 5.15
C ALA A 231 3.57 -20.21 6.46
N THR A 232 2.40 -19.59 6.57
CA THR A 232 1.49 -19.79 7.72
C THR A 232 0.42 -20.84 7.44
N CYS A 233 0.31 -21.30 6.19
CA CYS A 233 -0.55 -22.41 5.78
C CYS A 233 0.13 -23.27 4.72
N ARG A 234 -0.49 -24.40 4.36
CA ARG A 234 -0.04 -25.21 3.23
C ARG A 234 -0.29 -24.48 1.91
N PHE A 235 0.67 -24.52 0.99
CA PHE A 235 0.51 -24.17 -0.42
C PHE A 235 0.73 -25.42 -1.27
N ALA A 236 -0.11 -25.61 -2.29
CA ALA A 236 0.09 -26.65 -3.29
C ALA A 236 1.11 -26.18 -4.36
N GLU A 237 1.78 -27.12 -5.01
CA GLU A 237 2.58 -26.83 -6.20
C GLU A 237 1.80 -25.97 -7.23
N GLY A 238 2.46 -24.93 -7.76
CA GLY A 238 1.88 -23.99 -8.71
C GLY A 238 1.07 -22.85 -8.11
N ALA A 239 0.81 -22.86 -6.79
CA ALA A 239 0.10 -21.77 -6.13
C ALA A 239 0.87 -20.45 -6.21
N GLU A 240 0.17 -19.34 -6.50
CA GLU A 240 0.73 -18.00 -6.39
C GLU A 240 0.96 -17.68 -4.90
N LEU A 241 2.19 -17.32 -4.57
CA LEU A 241 2.57 -16.85 -3.25
C LEU A 241 2.39 -15.34 -3.22
N MET A 242 3.30 -14.58 -3.82
CA MET A 242 3.29 -13.11 -3.81
C MET A 242 3.68 -12.52 -5.15
N ARG A 243 3.43 -11.22 -5.33
CA ARG A 243 3.90 -10.47 -6.49
C ARG A 243 5.12 -9.65 -6.11
N PHE A 244 6.12 -9.69 -6.97
CA PHE A 244 7.31 -8.86 -6.86
C PHE A 244 7.01 -7.49 -7.46
N THR A 245 7.24 -6.46 -6.67
CA THR A 245 6.97 -5.06 -7.05
C THR A 245 8.21 -4.22 -6.76
N GLY A 246 8.29 -3.04 -7.37
CA GLY A 246 9.43 -2.17 -7.15
C GLY A 246 9.60 -1.16 -8.26
N ARG A 247 10.37 -0.09 -7.97
CA ARG A 247 10.76 0.86 -9.01
C ARG A 247 11.75 0.18 -9.95
N ARG A 248 11.62 0.44 -11.25
CA ARG A 248 12.60 0.02 -12.25
C ARG A 248 13.73 1.04 -12.35
N PHE A 249 14.94 0.54 -12.43
CA PHE A 249 16.18 1.29 -12.61
C PHE A 249 16.88 0.76 -13.84
N HIS A 250 17.43 1.66 -14.65
CA HIS A 250 18.36 1.25 -15.71
C HIS A 250 19.64 0.73 -15.05
N VAL A 251 20.35 -0.19 -15.70
CA VAL A 251 21.58 -0.80 -15.15
C VAL A 251 22.64 0.23 -14.78
N ASP A 252 22.71 1.35 -15.50
CA ASP A 252 23.64 2.46 -15.23
C ASP A 252 23.29 3.24 -13.94
N ASP A 253 22.04 3.17 -13.49
CA ASP A 253 21.57 3.86 -12.28
C ASP A 253 21.77 3.01 -11.01
N ILE A 254 22.26 1.78 -11.15
CA ILE A 254 22.44 0.85 -10.03
C ILE A 254 23.86 1.00 -9.48
N PRO A 255 24.02 1.15 -8.15
CA PRO A 255 25.35 1.19 -7.55
C PRO A 255 26.17 -0.04 -7.93
N SER A 256 27.37 0.18 -8.45
CA SER A 256 28.29 -0.89 -8.88
C SER A 256 28.76 -1.79 -7.73
N LEU A 257 28.62 -1.32 -6.48
CA LEU A 257 28.95 -2.06 -5.26
C LEU A 257 27.72 -2.08 -4.36
N MET A 258 26.95 -3.15 -4.43
CA MET A 258 25.82 -3.36 -3.52
C MET A 258 26.35 -4.03 -2.24
N ARG A 259 26.02 -3.45 -1.08
CA ARG A 259 26.38 -3.98 0.24
C ARG A 259 25.18 -3.90 1.16
N GLY A 260 24.76 -5.02 1.73
CA GLY A 260 23.82 -5.05 2.84
C GLY A 260 22.36 -4.94 2.38
N SER A 261 21.59 -3.98 2.90
CA SER A 261 20.17 -3.80 2.53
C SER A 261 19.94 -3.43 1.06
N ASP A 262 21.01 -3.02 0.37
CA ASP A 262 20.98 -2.57 -1.02
C ASP A 262 21.11 -3.73 -2.01
N ASP A 263 21.33 -4.97 -1.57
CA ASP A 263 21.44 -6.17 -2.43
C ASP A 263 20.09 -6.72 -2.95
N ARG A 264 19.01 -5.93 -2.85
CA ARG A 264 17.62 -6.38 -3.11
C ARG A 264 17.11 -5.92 -4.47
N PHE A 265 17.89 -6.18 -5.51
CA PHE A 265 17.50 -5.89 -6.89
C PHE A 265 17.26 -7.18 -7.65
N VAL A 266 16.15 -7.23 -8.38
CA VAL A 266 15.79 -8.34 -9.26
C VAL A 266 15.90 -7.87 -10.69
N GLN A 267 16.79 -8.47 -11.48
CA GLN A 267 16.90 -8.15 -12.90
C GLN A 267 15.60 -8.57 -13.62
N VAL A 268 14.96 -7.65 -14.34
CA VAL A 268 13.66 -7.89 -15.00
C VAL A 268 13.73 -7.81 -16.51
N THR A 269 14.75 -7.11 -17.04
CA THR A 269 15.17 -7.12 -18.44
C THR A 269 16.70 -7.12 -18.48
N PRO A 270 17.35 -7.34 -19.64
CA PRO A 270 18.82 -7.27 -19.72
C PRO A 270 19.41 -5.95 -19.19
N ASP A 271 18.69 -4.85 -19.35
CA ASP A 271 19.10 -3.48 -19.06
C ASP A 271 18.40 -2.85 -17.84
N HIS A 272 17.41 -3.51 -17.22
CA HIS A 272 16.69 -2.98 -16.07
C HIS A 272 16.59 -3.95 -14.89
N TYR A 273 16.67 -3.37 -13.69
CA TYR A 273 16.42 -4.06 -12.44
C TYR A 273 15.22 -3.44 -11.72
N MET A 274 14.48 -4.30 -11.03
CA MET A 274 13.47 -3.94 -10.06
C MET A 274 14.15 -3.80 -8.69
N GLY A 275 14.15 -2.59 -8.13
CA GLY A 275 14.68 -2.36 -6.78
C GLY A 275 13.68 -2.75 -5.68
N PRO A 276 14.07 -2.60 -4.41
CA PRO A 276 13.27 -3.03 -3.27
C PRO A 276 11.91 -2.32 -3.20
N SER A 277 10.89 -3.08 -2.84
CA SER A 277 9.50 -2.64 -2.80
C SER A 277 9.08 -2.04 -1.44
N GLY A 278 9.84 -2.36 -0.39
CA GLY A 278 9.50 -2.13 1.01
C GLY A 278 8.50 -3.16 1.59
N GLN A 279 8.24 -4.26 0.88
CA GLN A 279 7.26 -5.28 1.26
C GLN A 279 7.88 -6.67 1.51
N LEU A 280 7.07 -7.74 1.54
CA LEU A 280 7.56 -9.09 1.88
C LEU A 280 8.46 -9.71 0.80
N ASP A 281 8.28 -9.32 -0.46
CA ASP A 281 9.09 -9.76 -1.60
C ASP A 281 10.57 -9.45 -1.40
N ASP A 282 10.89 -8.35 -0.72
CA ASP A 282 12.25 -7.96 -0.35
C ASP A 282 12.93 -8.88 0.68
N LEU A 283 12.17 -9.78 1.31
CA LEU A 283 12.62 -10.62 2.43
C LEU A 283 12.68 -12.11 2.06
N VAL A 284 12.36 -12.47 0.81
CA VAL A 284 12.38 -13.87 0.37
C VAL A 284 13.82 -14.27 0.07
N ASN A 285 14.37 -15.12 0.94
CA ASN A 285 15.76 -15.55 0.86
C ASN A 285 16.04 -16.48 -0.31
N HIS A 286 17.32 -16.58 -0.62
CA HIS A 286 17.83 -17.57 -1.55
C HIS A 286 17.92 -18.97 -0.92
N SER A 287 17.57 -20.00 -1.70
CA SER A 287 17.99 -21.38 -1.43
C SER A 287 18.51 -22.06 -2.70
N CYS A 288 19.54 -22.89 -2.52
CA CYS A 288 20.02 -23.80 -3.57
C CYS A 288 19.15 -25.05 -3.70
N ASP A 289 18.16 -25.25 -2.84
CA ASP A 289 17.06 -26.17 -3.08
C ASP A 289 15.75 -25.42 -2.79
N PRO A 290 15.29 -24.56 -3.71
CA PRO A 290 14.17 -23.66 -3.44
C PRO A 290 12.83 -24.39 -3.43
N ASN A 291 11.82 -23.83 -2.75
CA ASN A 291 10.44 -24.31 -2.82
C ASN A 291 9.52 -23.34 -3.58
N ALA A 292 10.04 -22.20 -4.02
CA ALA A 292 9.36 -21.24 -4.87
C ALA A 292 10.24 -20.78 -6.06
N GLY A 293 9.62 -20.16 -7.05
CA GLY A 293 10.31 -19.60 -8.22
C GLY A 293 9.54 -18.46 -8.86
N LEU A 294 10.24 -17.59 -9.59
CA LEU A 294 9.63 -16.44 -10.26
C LEU A 294 9.09 -16.81 -11.63
N ARG A 295 7.85 -16.39 -11.91
CA ARG A 295 7.26 -16.38 -13.25
C ARG A 295 7.09 -14.96 -13.73
N PHE A 296 7.42 -14.75 -15.00
CA PHE A 296 7.32 -13.47 -15.67
C PHE A 296 6.12 -13.53 -16.60
N THR A 297 5.07 -12.77 -16.26
CA THR A 297 3.81 -12.70 -17.00
C THR A 297 3.59 -11.27 -17.51
N GLU A 298 2.56 -11.08 -18.35
CA GLU A 298 2.15 -9.74 -18.80
C GLU A 298 1.73 -8.84 -17.63
N ASP A 299 1.18 -9.43 -16.57
CA ASP A 299 0.74 -8.75 -15.34
C ASP A 299 1.88 -8.48 -14.34
N GLY A 300 3.12 -8.86 -14.66
CA GLY A 300 4.30 -8.61 -13.83
C GLY A 300 5.05 -9.87 -13.39
N VAL A 301 5.81 -9.75 -12.29
CA VAL A 301 6.64 -10.83 -11.74
C VAL A 301 5.93 -11.44 -10.55
N ILE A 302 5.66 -12.74 -10.61
CA ILE A 302 4.95 -13.48 -9.55
C ILE A 302 5.83 -14.58 -9.00
N LEU A 303 5.86 -14.74 -7.68
CA LEU A 303 6.49 -15.86 -7.00
C LEU A 303 5.46 -16.97 -6.82
N VAL A 304 5.77 -18.16 -7.33
CA VAL A 304 4.89 -19.35 -7.25
C VAL A 304 5.58 -20.48 -6.52
N ALA A 305 4.79 -21.33 -5.84
CA ALA A 305 5.28 -22.59 -5.29
C ALA A 305 5.69 -23.54 -6.43
N ILE A 306 6.86 -24.17 -6.34
CA ILE A 306 7.36 -25.14 -7.34
C ILE A 306 7.28 -26.59 -6.84
N ARG A 307 6.84 -26.76 -5.60
CA ARG A 307 6.46 -27.99 -4.91
C ARG A 307 5.53 -27.61 -3.76
N ASP A 308 4.92 -28.58 -3.11
CA ASP A 308 4.11 -28.32 -1.92
C ASP A 308 4.96 -27.65 -0.81
N ILE A 309 4.38 -26.64 -0.14
CA ILE A 309 5.00 -25.90 0.97
C ILE A 309 4.12 -26.10 2.20
N ALA A 310 4.68 -26.60 3.31
CA ALA A 310 3.96 -26.79 4.56
C ALA A 310 3.88 -25.48 5.37
N SER A 311 2.94 -25.43 6.32
CA SER A 311 2.94 -24.34 7.31
C SER A 311 4.20 -24.43 8.17
N GLY A 312 4.90 -23.31 8.34
CA GLY A 312 6.19 -23.22 9.03
C GLY A 312 7.40 -23.26 8.10
N ASP A 313 7.24 -23.66 6.84
CA ASP A 313 8.37 -23.71 5.89
C ASP A 313 8.81 -22.31 5.47
N GLU A 314 10.12 -22.11 5.36
CA GLU A 314 10.67 -20.89 4.75
C GLU A 314 10.43 -20.89 3.24
N VAL A 315 9.87 -19.82 2.71
CA VAL A 315 9.71 -19.60 1.28
C VAL A 315 11.02 -19.07 0.71
N THR A 316 11.58 -19.78 -0.27
CA THR A 316 12.87 -19.46 -0.88
C THR A 316 12.85 -19.65 -2.39
N TRP A 317 13.67 -18.87 -3.10
CA TRP A 317 13.84 -19.00 -4.57
C TRP A 317 15.31 -18.92 -4.99
N ASP A 318 15.61 -19.32 -6.23
CA ASP A 318 16.97 -19.33 -6.74
C ASP A 318 17.30 -18.02 -7.46
N TYR A 319 18.14 -17.16 -6.86
CA TYR A 319 18.44 -15.82 -7.39
C TYR A 319 19.11 -15.86 -8.76
N SER A 320 19.80 -16.96 -9.08
CA SER A 320 20.42 -17.14 -10.40
C SER A 320 19.39 -17.13 -11.54
N THR A 321 18.09 -17.38 -11.29
CA THR A 321 17.06 -17.45 -12.35
C THR A 321 16.67 -16.12 -12.96
N THR A 322 17.27 -15.02 -12.51
CA THR A 322 17.14 -13.69 -13.13
C THR A 322 18.49 -13.10 -13.55
N LEU A 323 19.62 -13.59 -13.06
CA LEU A 323 20.90 -12.93 -13.30
C LEU A 323 21.50 -13.29 -14.67
N ALA A 324 21.61 -12.29 -15.55
CA ALA A 324 22.31 -12.36 -16.84
C ALA A 324 23.42 -11.32 -16.88
N GLN A 325 24.66 -11.76 -17.13
CA GLN A 325 25.82 -10.88 -17.30
C GLN A 325 26.01 -9.88 -16.15
N SER A 326 25.59 -10.25 -14.94
CA SER A 326 25.74 -9.44 -13.74
C SER A 326 27.12 -9.65 -13.13
N ASN A 327 27.70 -8.59 -12.58
CA ASN A 327 28.91 -8.68 -11.74
C ASN A 327 28.57 -9.11 -10.30
N TRP A 328 27.29 -9.24 -9.96
CA TRP A 328 26.83 -9.59 -8.62
C TRP A 328 27.08 -11.06 -8.29
N HIS A 329 27.63 -11.30 -7.11
CA HIS A 329 27.84 -12.63 -6.54
C HIS A 329 27.59 -12.61 -5.03
N MET A 330 27.14 -13.73 -4.47
CA MET A 330 26.90 -13.88 -3.04
C MET A 330 27.46 -15.19 -2.50
N ILE A 331 28.08 -15.14 -1.31
CA ILE A 331 28.43 -16.34 -0.54
C ILE A 331 27.16 -16.93 0.07
N CYS A 332 26.76 -18.09 -0.43
CA CYS A 332 25.54 -18.78 -0.03
C CYS A 332 25.70 -19.46 1.33
N GLN A 333 24.73 -19.20 2.22
CA GLN A 333 24.62 -19.84 3.53
C GLN A 333 23.26 -20.52 3.72
N CYS A 334 22.57 -20.93 2.63
CA CYS A 334 21.22 -21.51 2.70
C CYS A 334 21.15 -22.86 3.45
N ARG A 335 22.30 -23.52 3.68
CA ARG A 335 22.42 -24.82 4.37
C ARG A 335 21.66 -25.98 3.72
N SER A 336 21.21 -25.86 2.46
CA SER A 336 20.70 -27.03 1.73
C SER A 336 21.83 -28.04 1.49
N GLU A 337 21.50 -29.32 1.40
CA GLU A 337 22.49 -30.38 1.11
C GLU A 337 23.22 -30.14 -0.23
N SER A 338 22.50 -29.57 -1.20
CA SER A 338 22.97 -29.18 -2.52
C SER A 338 23.49 -27.72 -2.60
N CYS A 339 23.95 -27.15 -1.49
CA CYS A 339 24.39 -25.76 -1.44
C CYS A 339 25.59 -25.49 -2.38
N ARG A 340 25.40 -24.59 -3.36
CA ARG A 340 26.40 -24.21 -4.35
C ARG A 340 27.54 -23.32 -3.83
N ARG A 341 27.45 -22.85 -2.58
CA ARG A 341 28.40 -21.95 -1.88
C ARG A 341 28.54 -20.55 -2.48
N VAL A 342 28.51 -20.38 -3.80
CA VAL A 342 28.56 -19.07 -4.47
C VAL A 342 27.41 -18.99 -5.47
N ILE A 343 26.62 -17.91 -5.37
CA ILE A 343 25.50 -17.63 -6.27
C ILE A 343 25.90 -16.50 -7.20
N GLY A 344 25.58 -16.64 -8.48
CA GLY A 344 25.83 -15.64 -9.52
C GLY A 344 24.93 -15.87 -10.71
N ASN A 345 25.42 -15.54 -11.90
CA ASN A 345 24.68 -15.60 -13.17
C ASN A 345 24.06 -16.97 -13.45
N PHE A 346 22.92 -16.98 -14.16
CA PHE A 346 22.21 -18.19 -14.56
C PHE A 346 23.10 -19.19 -15.31
N GLU A 347 24.08 -18.71 -16.08
CA GLU A 347 25.02 -19.53 -16.83
C GLU A 347 25.95 -20.38 -15.94
N THR A 348 26.13 -20.00 -14.68
CA THR A 348 26.94 -20.74 -13.70
C THR A 348 26.23 -21.96 -13.12
N LEU A 349 24.92 -22.11 -13.38
CA LEU A 349 24.16 -23.29 -12.99
C LEU A 349 24.52 -24.51 -13.86
N ASP A 350 24.50 -25.69 -13.25
CA ASP A 350 24.64 -26.96 -13.97
C ASP A 350 23.64 -27.04 -15.13
N PRO A 351 24.02 -27.62 -16.30
CA PRO A 351 23.16 -27.72 -17.47
C PRO A 351 21.77 -28.30 -17.16
N GLU A 352 21.70 -29.37 -16.37
CA GLU A 352 20.44 -30.01 -15.96
C GLU A 352 19.54 -29.07 -15.17
N ARG A 353 20.14 -28.26 -14.29
CA ARG A 353 19.41 -27.31 -13.45
C ARG A 353 18.92 -26.10 -14.24
N ARG A 354 19.71 -25.63 -15.21
CA ARG A 354 19.25 -24.62 -16.17
C ARG A 354 18.04 -25.12 -16.95
N GLU A 355 18.08 -26.37 -17.39
CA GLU A 355 16.99 -26.99 -18.13
C GLU A 355 15.75 -27.17 -17.26
N TYR A 356 15.92 -27.61 -16.01
CA TYR A 356 14.84 -27.74 -15.03
C TYR A 356 14.04 -26.43 -14.87
N PHE A 357 14.72 -25.29 -14.69
CA PHE A 357 14.05 -24.00 -14.53
C PHE A 357 13.43 -23.48 -15.83
N ARG A 358 14.09 -23.69 -16.98
CA ARG A 358 13.56 -23.31 -18.30
C ARG A 358 12.29 -24.07 -18.64
N ALA A 359 12.29 -25.39 -18.52
CA ALA A 359 11.15 -26.25 -18.82
C ALA A 359 9.92 -25.93 -17.96
N ARG A 360 10.12 -25.38 -16.76
CA ARG A 360 9.05 -24.98 -15.81
C ARG A 360 8.66 -23.52 -15.92
N ASN A 361 9.25 -22.78 -16.84
CA ASN A 361 9.04 -21.34 -17.03
C ASN A 361 9.33 -20.50 -15.78
N LEU A 362 10.39 -20.85 -15.05
CA LEU A 362 10.81 -20.22 -13.79
C LEU A 362 12.02 -19.28 -13.92
N VAL A 363 12.33 -18.89 -15.16
CA VAL A 363 13.46 -18.00 -15.50
C VAL A 363 12.95 -16.73 -16.14
N ALA A 364 13.73 -15.67 -15.98
CA ALA A 364 13.47 -14.41 -16.68
C ALA A 364 13.44 -14.61 -18.22
N PRO A 365 12.62 -13.85 -18.97
CA PRO A 365 12.40 -14.11 -20.39
C PRO A 365 13.69 -14.11 -21.22
N TYR A 366 14.65 -13.26 -20.89
CA TYR A 366 15.95 -13.14 -21.56
C TYR A 366 16.93 -14.30 -21.25
N LEU A 367 16.60 -15.19 -20.31
CA LEU A 367 17.37 -16.40 -19.99
C LEU A 367 16.82 -17.66 -20.68
N ARG A 368 15.64 -17.55 -21.33
CA ARG A 368 15.05 -18.62 -22.13
C ARG A 368 15.88 -18.81 -23.41
N ARG A 369 15.89 -20.05 -23.95
CA ARG A 369 16.51 -20.29 -25.25
C ARG A 369 15.75 -19.48 -26.30
N ARG A 370 16.46 -18.85 -27.23
CA ARG A 370 15.86 -18.05 -28.31
C ARG A 370 14.92 -18.88 -29.21
N ASP A 371 15.03 -20.21 -29.15
CA ASP A 371 14.35 -21.14 -30.05
C ASP A 371 13.01 -21.70 -29.50
N GLU A 372 12.64 -21.37 -28.25
CA GLU A 372 11.46 -21.94 -27.57
C GLU A 372 10.45 -20.86 -27.12
N MET A 373 9.98 -20.06 -28.06
CA MET A 373 8.70 -19.34 -27.88
C MET A 373 7.55 -20.32 -28.20
N SER A 374 7.21 -21.22 -27.27
CA SER A 374 5.91 -21.91 -27.36
C SER A 374 4.80 -20.89 -27.07
N PRO A 375 3.81 -20.71 -27.96
CA PRO A 375 2.68 -19.82 -27.69
C PRO A 375 1.94 -20.31 -26.44
N ALA A 376 1.62 -19.37 -25.54
CA ALA A 376 0.80 -19.64 -24.38
C ALA A 376 -0.46 -20.43 -24.79
N ARG A 377 -0.64 -21.62 -24.21
CA ARG A 377 -1.89 -22.39 -24.33
C ARG A 377 -3.02 -21.51 -23.80
N ARG A 378 -3.83 -20.95 -24.69
CA ARG A 378 -5.16 -20.43 -24.34
C ARG A 378 -5.96 -21.60 -23.80
N VAL A 379 -6.29 -21.55 -22.50
CA VAL A 379 -7.29 -22.45 -21.91
C VAL A 379 -8.62 -22.07 -22.55
N GLY A 380 -9.09 -22.92 -23.46
CA GLY A 380 -10.40 -22.76 -24.09
C GLY A 380 -11.49 -22.89 -23.04
N ILE A 381 -12.35 -21.87 -22.98
CA ILE A 381 -13.65 -21.98 -22.34
C ILE A 381 -14.47 -22.94 -23.21
N VAL A 382 -14.79 -24.11 -22.66
CA VAL A 382 -15.74 -25.04 -23.29
C VAL A 382 -17.12 -24.40 -23.21
N GLY A 383 -17.79 -24.31 -24.36
CA GLY A 383 -19.10 -23.69 -24.53
C GLY A 383 -20.26 -24.54 -24.05
#